data_AF-A0A3A5UYC0-F1
#
_entry.id   AF-A0A3A5UYC0-F1
#
_cell.length_a   1.000
_cell.length_b   1.000
_cell.length_c   1.000
_cell.angle_alpha   90.00
_cell.angle_beta   90.00
_cell.angle_gamma   90.00
#
_symmetry.space_group_name_H-M   'P 1'
#
loop_
_entity.id
_entity.type
_entity.pdbx_description
1 polymer ?
#
loop_
_entity_poly.entity_id
_entity_poly.type
_entity_poly.pdbx_seq_one_letter_code
_entity_poly.pdbx_strand_id
1 'polypeptide(L)'
;QITASAAVYQNLTAFLRALNLDNYADDVELNGGDALPNVRRGLAKHVGITPRDTRVDRMLRIALRLMPQNNEYDERKSELLALMAGNLKSMQRWMRSRLEHRHSGSSDRFLEDARQLGIALERIPGPGHPVPLNADDYDLPPANDVGGLENEVKQLISHLNLPTAGGIKA
;
A
#
# COMPACT_ATOMS: atom_id res chain seq x y z
N GLN A 1 29.45 -5.22 9.20
CA GLN A 1 27.97 -5.26 9.27
C GLN A 1 27.48 -3.89 8.91
N ILE A 2 26.73 -3.74 7.81
CA ILE A 2 26.05 -2.48 7.50
C ILE A 2 24.77 -2.51 8.34
N THR A 3 24.71 -1.71 9.40
CA THR A 3 23.47 -1.55 10.17
C THR A 3 22.57 -0.60 9.38
N ALA A 4 21.30 -0.97 9.16
CA ALA A 4 20.35 -0.09 8.49
C ALA A 4 20.28 1.29 9.19
N SER A 5 20.31 2.37 8.41
CA SER A 5 20.26 3.72 8.97
C SER A 5 18.90 4.00 9.62
N ALA A 6 18.86 4.91 10.59
CA ALA A 6 17.61 5.28 11.27
C ALA A 6 16.50 5.71 10.30
N ALA A 7 16.88 6.31 9.17
CA ALA A 7 15.98 6.70 8.10
C ALA A 7 15.20 5.51 7.50
N VAL A 8 15.82 4.32 7.42
CA VAL A 8 15.18 3.11 6.88
C VAL A 8 13.94 2.74 7.70
N TYR A 9 14.09 2.70 9.03
CA TYR A 9 12.99 2.35 9.93
C TYR A 9 11.95 3.46 10.00
N GLN A 10 12.36 4.74 9.98
CA GLN A 10 11.43 5.88 9.92
C GLN A 10 10.53 5.82 8.68
N ASN A 11 11.10 5.53 7.51
CA ASN A 11 10.35 5.41 6.26
C ASN A 11 9.39 4.21 6.28
N LEU A 12 9.82 3.07 6.82
CA LEU A 12 8.95 1.90 7.01
C LEU A 12 7.79 2.23 7.97
N THR A 13 8.07 2.86 9.11
CA THR A 13 7.06 3.32 10.07
C THR A 13 6.05 4.25 9.39
N ALA A 14 6.52 5.24 8.62
CA ALA A 14 5.62 6.15 7.90
C ALA A 14 4.66 5.41 6.95
N PHE A 15 5.15 4.39 6.24
CA PHE A 15 4.33 3.54 5.40
C PHE A 15 3.30 2.72 6.19
N LEU A 16 3.69 2.11 7.31
CA LEU A 16 2.79 1.34 8.17
C LEU A 16 1.69 2.23 8.77
N ARG A 17 2.03 3.43 9.25
CA ARG A 17 1.06 4.43 9.73
C ARG A 17 0.08 4.84 8.64
N ALA A 18 0.55 5.03 7.40
CA ALA A 18 -0.32 5.36 6.26
C ALA A 18 -1.33 4.25 5.92
N LEU A 19 -1.08 3.01 6.34
CA LEU A 19 -2.01 1.88 6.23
C LEU A 19 -2.87 1.65 7.48
N ASN A 20 -2.75 2.49 8.51
CA ASN A 20 -3.33 2.29 9.84
C ASN A 20 -2.88 1.00 10.52
N LEU A 21 -1.64 0.59 10.27
CA LEU A 21 -0.98 -0.56 10.89
C LEU A 21 -0.11 -0.13 12.08
N ASP A 22 -0.71 0.67 12.96
CA ASP A 22 -0.05 1.37 14.06
C ASP A 22 0.74 0.44 14.99
N ASN A 23 0.18 -0.74 15.30
CA ASN A 23 0.83 -1.73 16.14
C ASN A 23 2.15 -2.25 15.55
N TYR A 24 2.25 -2.39 14.22
CA TYR A 24 3.50 -2.79 13.57
C TYR A 24 4.46 -1.61 13.45
N ALA A 25 3.94 -0.39 13.30
CA ALA A 25 4.75 0.83 13.31
C ALA A 25 5.41 1.04 14.68
N ASP A 26 4.64 0.91 15.76
CA ASP A 26 5.12 0.96 17.15
C ASP A 26 6.21 -0.10 17.40
N ASP A 27 6.01 -1.33 16.92
CA ASP A 27 6.98 -2.43 17.05
C ASP A 27 8.31 -2.12 16.35
N VAL A 28 8.27 -1.53 15.14
CA VAL A 28 9.47 -1.09 14.41
C VAL A 28 10.17 0.06 15.14
N GLU A 29 9.44 1.02 15.71
CA GLU A 29 10.03 2.12 16.48
C GLU A 29 10.74 1.65 17.75
N LEU A 30 10.20 0.62 18.41
CA LEU A 30 10.76 0.06 19.64
C LEU A 30 11.90 -0.94 19.39
N ASN A 31 11.75 -1.80 18.38
CA ASN A 31 12.60 -2.99 18.20
C ASN A 31 13.39 -2.97 16.88
N GLY A 32 13.20 -1.97 16.02
CA GLY A 32 13.95 -1.81 14.76
C GLY A 32 13.91 -3.06 13.88
N GLY A 33 15.09 -3.62 13.60
CA GLY A 33 15.26 -4.79 12.74
C GLY A 33 14.57 -6.06 13.26
N ASP A 34 14.43 -6.19 14.59
CA ASP A 34 13.85 -7.39 15.21
C ASP A 34 12.33 -7.50 14.97
N ALA A 35 11.66 -6.37 14.66
CA ALA A 35 10.24 -6.33 14.30
C ALA A 35 9.95 -6.79 12.86
N LEU A 36 10.96 -6.78 11.97
CA LEU A 36 10.77 -7.01 10.53
C LEU A 36 10.09 -8.35 10.17
N PRO A 37 10.37 -9.49 10.84
CA PRO A 37 9.67 -10.74 10.57
C PRO A 37 8.16 -10.66 10.86
N ASN A 38 7.78 -9.97 11.94
CA ASN A 38 6.38 -9.77 12.32
C ASN A 38 5.67 -8.83 11.35
N VAL A 39 6.32 -7.72 10.99
CA VAL A 39 5.80 -6.76 9.99
C VAL A 39 5.57 -7.45 8.64
N ARG A 40 6.55 -8.22 8.16
CA ARG A 40 6.44 -8.97 6.90
C ARG A 40 5.27 -9.95 6.92
N ARG A 41 5.10 -10.69 8.02
CA ARG A 41 3.97 -11.62 8.20
C ARG A 41 2.64 -10.86 8.26
N GLY A 42 2.61 -9.71 8.94
CA GLY A 42 1.44 -8.84 9.04
C GLY A 42 0.97 -8.35 7.68
N LEU A 43 1.88 -7.77 6.88
CA LEU A 43 1.59 -7.30 5.52
C LEU A 43 1.15 -8.46 4.60
N ALA A 44 1.84 -9.61 4.67
CA ALA A 44 1.52 -10.76 3.83
C ALA A 44 0.10 -11.31 4.04
N LYS A 45 -0.45 -11.22 5.27
CA LYS A 45 -1.85 -11.61 5.55
C LYS A 45 -2.87 -10.77 4.79
N HIS A 46 -2.48 -9.58 4.34
CA HIS A 46 -3.34 -8.70 3.59
C HIS A 46 -3.21 -8.88 2.08
N VAL A 47 -2.28 -9.67 1.56
CA VAL A 47 -2.10 -9.90 0.11
C VAL A 47 -3.11 -10.93 -0.41
N GLY A 48 -3.60 -10.72 -1.64
CA GLY A 48 -4.52 -11.62 -2.35
C GLY A 48 -5.96 -11.58 -1.85
N ILE A 49 -6.32 -10.63 -0.97
CA ILE A 49 -7.70 -10.51 -0.47
C ILE A 49 -8.61 -9.97 -1.58
N THR A 50 -9.67 -10.71 -1.89
CA THR A 50 -10.72 -10.33 -2.85
C THR A 50 -12.12 -10.38 -2.21
N PRO A 51 -13.09 -9.57 -2.66
CA PRO A 51 -12.93 -8.51 -3.67
C PRO A 51 -12.25 -7.27 -3.07
N ARG A 52 -11.21 -6.77 -3.75
CA ARG A 52 -10.49 -5.54 -3.37
C ARG A 52 -9.76 -4.98 -4.59
N ASP A 53 -9.62 -3.66 -4.66
CA ASP A 53 -8.87 -2.99 -5.71
C ASP A 53 -7.47 -3.60 -5.90
N THR A 54 -7.21 -4.14 -7.10
CA THR A 54 -5.94 -4.80 -7.45
C THR A 54 -4.73 -3.89 -7.22
N ARG A 55 -4.88 -2.57 -7.31
CA ARG A 55 -3.79 -1.61 -7.02
C ARG A 55 -3.35 -1.64 -5.56
N VAL A 56 -4.28 -1.87 -4.63
CA VAL A 56 -3.96 -2.05 -3.20
C VAL A 56 -3.15 -3.33 -3.00
N ASP A 57 -3.52 -4.38 -3.72
CA ASP A 57 -2.80 -5.65 -3.64
C ASP A 57 -1.38 -5.53 -4.21
N ARG A 58 -1.24 -4.90 -5.38
CA ARG A 58 0.06 -4.59 -5.99
C ARG A 58 0.96 -3.79 -5.05
N MET A 59 0.42 -2.75 -4.41
CA MET A 59 1.14 -1.96 -3.42
C MET A 59 1.68 -2.82 -2.27
N LEU A 60 0.86 -3.71 -1.71
CA LEU A 60 1.28 -4.59 -0.62
C LEU A 60 2.39 -5.56 -1.08
N ARG A 61 2.26 -6.12 -2.29
CA ARG A 61 3.27 -7.01 -2.88
C ARG A 61 4.59 -6.26 -3.15
N ILE A 62 4.55 -5.03 -3.65
CA ILE A 62 5.72 -4.16 -3.81
C ILE A 62 6.34 -3.85 -2.44
N ALA A 63 5.54 -3.46 -1.45
CA ALA A 63 6.03 -3.18 -0.10
C ALA A 63 6.78 -4.37 0.51
N LEU A 64 6.29 -5.60 0.31
CA LEU A 64 6.98 -6.82 0.74
C LEU A 64 8.36 -7.01 0.06
N ARG A 65 8.51 -6.60 -1.21
CA ARG A 65 9.80 -6.62 -1.93
C ARG A 65 10.75 -5.52 -1.47
N LEU A 66 10.21 -4.40 -0.98
CA LEU A 66 10.95 -3.25 -0.44
C LEU A 66 11.32 -3.38 1.04
N MET A 67 10.80 -4.38 1.77
CA MET A 67 11.14 -4.61 3.18
C MET A 67 12.66 -4.70 3.37
N PRO A 68 13.22 -4.07 4.43
CA PRO A 68 14.65 -4.14 4.72
C PRO A 68 15.16 -5.58 4.86
N GLN A 69 16.38 -5.80 4.34
CA GLN A 69 17.05 -7.11 4.32
C GLN A 69 18.47 -7.06 4.89
N ASN A 70 18.84 -5.94 5.52
CA ASN A 70 20.17 -5.64 6.04
C ASN A 70 21.24 -5.66 4.93
N ASN A 71 20.94 -5.01 3.80
CA ASN A 71 21.84 -4.90 2.66
C ASN A 71 21.94 -3.46 2.12
N GLU A 72 22.85 -3.26 1.17
CA GLU A 72 23.17 -1.95 0.58
C GLU A 72 21.99 -1.25 -0.13
N TYR A 73 20.90 -1.95 -0.39
CA TYR A 73 19.72 -1.40 -1.07
C TYR A 73 18.66 -0.85 -0.12
N ASP A 74 18.78 -1.10 1.19
CA ASP A 74 17.71 -0.81 2.16
C ASP A 74 17.37 0.68 2.25
N GLU A 75 18.36 1.57 2.13
CA GLU A 75 18.12 3.02 2.13
C GLU A 75 17.21 3.40 0.95
N ARG A 76 17.62 3.02 -0.27
CA ARG A 76 16.85 3.33 -1.48
C ARG A 76 15.46 2.69 -1.46
N LYS A 77 15.34 1.44 -1.00
CA LYS A 77 14.04 0.77 -0.86
C LYS A 77 13.13 1.45 0.15
N SER A 78 13.69 1.95 1.25
CA SER A 78 12.93 2.66 2.26
C SER A 78 12.40 4.00 1.72
N GLU A 79 13.17 4.72 0.91
CA GLU A 79 12.68 5.93 0.21
C GLU A 79 11.47 5.63 -0.68
N LEU A 80 11.47 4.46 -1.36
CA LEU A 80 10.33 4.02 -2.16
C LEU A 80 9.09 3.70 -1.30
N LEU A 81 9.26 3.13 -0.10
CA LEU A 81 8.17 2.95 0.87
C LEU A 81 7.59 4.30 1.30
N ALA A 82 8.44 5.27 1.64
CA ALA A 82 8.02 6.61 2.01
C ALA A 82 7.29 7.34 0.86
N LEU A 83 7.78 7.17 -0.37
CA LEU A 83 7.14 7.72 -1.57
C LEU A 83 5.73 7.13 -1.77
N MET A 84 5.56 5.82 -1.59
CA MET A 84 4.22 5.20 -1.61
C MET A 84 3.34 5.76 -0.49
N ALA A 85 3.86 5.85 0.74
CA ALA A 85 3.13 6.36 1.89
C ALA A 85 2.55 7.76 1.64
N GLY A 86 3.35 8.67 1.07
CA GLY A 86 2.92 10.03 0.72
C GLY A 86 1.77 10.10 -0.29
N ASN A 87 1.55 9.03 -1.06
CA ASN A 87 0.49 8.94 -2.07
C ASN A 87 -0.76 8.19 -1.56
N LEU A 88 -0.74 7.57 -0.37
CA LEU A 88 -1.91 6.82 0.11
C LEU A 88 -3.09 7.69 0.54
N LYS A 89 -2.84 8.96 0.90
CA LYS A 89 -3.88 9.89 1.30
C LYS A 89 -4.85 10.22 0.17
N SER A 90 -4.41 10.24 -1.09
CA SER A 90 -5.31 10.45 -2.24
C SER A 90 -6.24 9.25 -2.42
N MET A 91 -5.68 8.04 -2.40
CA MET A 91 -6.43 6.79 -2.45
C MET A 91 -7.45 6.67 -1.30
N GLN A 92 -7.05 7.00 -0.07
CA GLN A 92 -7.95 6.95 1.08
C GLN A 92 -9.14 7.91 0.94
N ARG A 93 -8.89 9.15 0.48
CA ARG A 93 -9.99 10.11 0.19
C ARG A 93 -10.91 9.60 -0.91
N TRP A 94 -10.36 9.01 -1.96
CA TRP A 94 -11.14 8.40 -3.04
C TRP A 94 -12.01 7.24 -2.53
N MET A 95 -11.46 6.35 -1.69
CA MET A 95 -12.20 5.24 -1.10
C MET A 95 -13.34 5.73 -0.21
N ARG A 96 -13.06 6.68 0.68
CA ARG A 96 -14.06 7.30 1.55
C ARG A 96 -15.22 7.89 0.74
N SER A 97 -14.92 8.73 -0.24
CA SER A 97 -15.95 9.33 -1.09
C SER A 97 -16.80 8.28 -1.80
N ARG A 98 -16.18 7.21 -2.34
CA ARG A 98 -16.91 6.13 -3.01
C ARG A 98 -17.80 5.32 -2.07
N LEU A 99 -17.36 5.08 -0.84
CA LEU A 99 -18.17 4.42 0.19
C LEU A 99 -19.38 5.28 0.58
N GLU A 100 -19.17 6.59 0.80
CA GLU A 100 -20.23 7.54 1.16
C GLU A 100 -21.34 7.61 0.10
N HIS A 101 -20.99 7.68 -1.18
CA HIS A 101 -21.95 7.64 -2.29
C HIS A 101 -22.76 6.33 -2.37
N ARG A 102 -22.30 5.29 -1.68
CA ARG A 102 -22.96 3.99 -1.58
C ARG A 102 -23.65 3.80 -0.24
N HIS A 103 -23.86 4.87 0.51
CA HIS A 103 -24.42 4.88 1.86
C HIS A 103 -23.69 3.93 2.82
N SER A 104 -22.38 3.74 2.60
CA SER A 104 -21.48 2.99 3.48
C SER A 104 -20.50 3.98 4.11
N GLY A 105 -20.35 3.93 5.44
CA GLY A 105 -19.35 4.77 6.13
C GLY A 105 -17.93 4.24 5.92
N SER A 106 -16.95 5.14 5.90
CA SER A 106 -15.54 4.76 6.07
C SER A 106 -15.29 4.33 7.51
N SER A 107 -14.49 3.28 7.69
CA SER A 107 -13.99 2.82 8.99
C SER A 107 -12.70 3.55 9.43
N ASP A 108 -12.23 4.49 8.62
CA ASP A 108 -10.93 5.18 8.75
C ASP A 108 -9.72 4.24 8.82
N ARG A 109 -9.89 2.98 8.41
CA ARG A 109 -8.83 1.97 8.32
C ARG A 109 -8.61 1.61 6.85
N PHE A 110 -7.46 2.01 6.30
CA PHE A 110 -7.17 1.94 4.86
C PHE A 110 -7.50 0.57 4.23
N LEU A 111 -6.98 -0.51 4.79
CA LEU A 111 -7.14 -1.86 4.21
C LEU A 111 -8.56 -2.42 4.37
N GLU A 112 -9.27 -2.02 5.42
CA GLU A 112 -10.66 -2.42 5.62
C GLU A 112 -11.58 -1.65 4.68
N ASP A 113 -11.38 -0.34 4.54
CA ASP A 113 -12.13 0.49 3.58
C ASP A 113 -11.93 0.00 2.14
N ALA A 114 -10.71 -0.39 1.77
CA ALA A 114 -10.42 -0.97 0.46
C ALA A 114 -11.23 -2.25 0.21
N ARG A 115 -11.33 -3.12 1.21
CA ARG A 115 -12.09 -4.38 1.14
C ARG A 115 -13.60 -4.11 1.09
N GLN A 116 -14.11 -3.24 1.96
CA GLN A 116 -15.53 -2.87 1.98
C GLN A 116 -15.96 -2.25 0.65
N LEU A 117 -15.11 -1.38 0.08
CA LEU A 117 -15.37 -0.79 -1.22
C LEU A 117 -15.37 -1.84 -2.33
N GLY A 118 -14.44 -2.80 -2.29
CA GLY A 118 -14.42 -3.94 -3.22
C GLY A 118 -15.73 -4.72 -3.19
N ILE A 119 -16.22 -5.09 -2.00
CA ILE A 119 -17.51 -5.78 -1.83
C ILE A 119 -18.67 -4.95 -2.39
N ALA A 120 -18.68 -3.64 -2.10
CA ALA A 120 -19.74 -2.76 -2.57
C ALA A 120 -19.73 -2.59 -4.10
N LEU A 121 -18.54 -2.56 -4.72
CA LEU A 121 -18.36 -2.45 -6.17
C LEU A 121 -18.72 -3.74 -6.92
N GLU A 122 -18.42 -4.90 -6.34
CA GLU A 122 -18.82 -6.20 -6.89
C GLU A 122 -20.35 -6.34 -6.94
N ARG A 123 -21.03 -5.90 -5.87
CA ARG A 123 -22.50 -5.94 -5.80
C ARG A 123 -23.16 -4.93 -6.75
N ILE A 124 -22.63 -3.71 -6.81
CA ILE A 124 -23.18 -2.62 -7.62
C ILE A 124 -22.04 -1.90 -8.34
N PRO A 125 -21.71 -2.31 -9.57
CA PRO A 125 -20.67 -1.66 -10.36
C PRO A 125 -20.92 -0.15 -10.47
N GLY A 126 -19.86 0.64 -10.34
CA GLY A 126 -19.95 2.09 -10.55
C GLY A 126 -20.05 2.43 -12.04
N PRO A 127 -20.55 3.62 -12.40
CA PRO A 127 -20.48 4.10 -13.78
C PRO A 127 -19.02 4.33 -14.20
N GLY A 128 -18.72 4.10 -15.49
CA GLY A 128 -17.39 4.25 -16.08
C GLY A 128 -16.60 2.94 -16.16
N HIS A 129 -15.27 3.04 -16.15
CA HIS A 129 -14.43 1.84 -16.16
C HIS A 129 -14.47 1.14 -14.80
N PRO A 130 -14.71 -0.19 -14.79
CA PRO A 130 -14.77 -0.96 -13.56
C PRO A 130 -13.39 -0.97 -12.89
N VAL A 131 -13.40 -0.86 -11.57
CA VAL A 131 -12.20 -1.09 -10.75
C VAL A 131 -11.90 -2.59 -10.82
N PRO A 132 -10.66 -3.02 -11.12
CA PRO A 132 -10.30 -4.43 -11.05
C PRO A 132 -10.32 -4.91 -9.59
N LEU A 133 -11.08 -5.97 -9.30
CA LEU A 133 -11.33 -6.47 -7.95
C LEU A 133 -10.69 -7.84 -7.65
N ASN A 134 -9.85 -8.33 -8.56
CA ASN A 134 -9.16 -9.61 -8.45
C ASN A 134 -7.83 -9.45 -7.69
N ALA A 135 -7.29 -10.56 -7.20
CA ALA A 135 -5.93 -10.60 -6.66
C ALA A 135 -4.92 -10.18 -7.74
N ASP A 136 -3.84 -9.51 -7.33
CA ASP A 136 -2.78 -9.10 -8.25
C ASP A 136 -1.86 -10.29 -8.53
N ASP A 137 -1.90 -10.78 -9.76
CA ASP A 137 -1.07 -11.88 -10.28
C ASP A 137 0.10 -11.40 -11.14
N TYR A 138 0.25 -10.08 -11.31
CA TYR A 138 1.32 -9.47 -12.08
C TYR A 138 2.72 -9.84 -11.54
N ASP A 139 3.64 -10.17 -12.43
CA ASP A 139 5.00 -10.53 -12.05
C ASP A 139 5.80 -9.29 -11.63
N LEU A 140 6.22 -9.26 -10.36
CA LEU A 140 7.03 -8.16 -9.82
C LEU A 140 8.53 -8.45 -9.91
N PRO A 141 9.35 -7.41 -10.20
CA PRO A 141 10.80 -7.50 -10.15
C PRO A 141 11.32 -8.08 -8.83
N PRO A 142 12.40 -8.90 -8.85
CA PRO A 142 12.97 -9.50 -7.65
C PRO A 142 13.46 -8.43 -6.67
N ALA A 143 13.61 -8.79 -5.39
CA ALA A 143 13.95 -7.83 -4.35
C ALA A 143 15.33 -7.14 -4.54
N ASN A 144 16.22 -7.72 -5.33
CA ASN A 144 17.53 -7.13 -5.66
C ASN A 144 17.48 -6.23 -6.91
N ASP A 145 16.40 -6.25 -7.69
CA ASP A 145 16.21 -5.34 -8.83
C ASP A 145 15.55 -4.03 -8.38
N VAL A 146 16.35 -3.17 -7.75
CA VAL A 146 15.87 -1.87 -7.22
C VAL A 146 15.37 -0.96 -8.33
N GLY A 147 16.01 -0.99 -9.51
CA GLY A 147 15.59 -0.20 -10.66
C GLY A 147 14.22 -0.62 -11.20
N GLY A 148 13.98 -1.93 -11.30
CA GLY A 148 12.66 -2.48 -11.61
C GLY A 148 11.60 -2.09 -10.58
N LEU A 149 11.91 -2.25 -9.29
CA LEU A 149 10.98 -1.87 -8.21
C LEU A 149 10.66 -0.38 -8.19
N GLU A 150 11.62 0.49 -8.49
CA GLU A 150 11.38 1.93 -8.61
C GLU A 150 10.40 2.25 -9.74
N ASN A 151 10.52 1.57 -10.89
CA ASN A 151 9.59 1.73 -12.00
C ASN A 151 8.17 1.27 -11.62
N GLU A 152 8.05 0.15 -10.91
CA GLU A 152 6.76 -0.34 -10.40
C GLU A 152 6.11 0.64 -9.42
N VAL A 153 6.89 1.26 -8.53
CA VAL A 153 6.39 2.29 -7.59
C VAL A 153 5.90 3.52 -8.36
N LYS A 154 6.63 3.99 -9.37
CA LYS A 154 6.21 5.13 -10.21
C LYS A 154 4.91 4.82 -10.96
N GLN A 155 4.81 3.64 -11.58
CA GLN A 155 3.59 3.21 -12.27
C GLN A 155 2.41 3.11 -11.32
N LEU A 156 2.59 2.47 -10.16
CA LEU A 156 1.55 2.39 -9.12
C LEU A 156 1.05 3.79 -8.74
N ILE A 157 1.95 4.72 -8.43
CA ILE A 157 1.58 6.08 -8.03
C ILE A 157 0.79 6.80 -9.13
N SER A 158 1.19 6.62 -10.40
CA SER A 158 0.45 7.19 -11.54
C SER A 158 -0.99 6.66 -11.62
N HIS A 159 -1.20 5.38 -11.29
CA HIS A 159 -2.52 4.76 -11.23
C HIS A 159 -3.32 5.10 -9.98
N LEU A 160 -2.67 5.41 -8.85
CA LEU A 160 -3.34 5.90 -7.64
C LEU A 160 -3.84 7.34 -7.81
N ASN A 161 -3.10 8.16 -8.56
CA ASN A 161 -3.36 9.59 -8.76
C ASN A 161 -4.16 9.90 -10.03
N LEU A 162 -4.93 8.95 -10.57
CA LEU A 162 -5.77 9.23 -11.74
C LEU A 162 -6.75 10.37 -11.44
N PRO A 163 -6.83 11.40 -12.29
CA PRO A 163 -7.85 12.44 -12.16
C PRO A 163 -9.20 11.74 -12.24
N THR A 164 -10.10 12.09 -11.31
CA THR A 164 -11.42 11.51 -11.16
C THR A 164 -12.13 11.47 -12.52
N ALA A 165 -12.25 10.30 -13.13
CA ALA A 165 -13.21 10.08 -14.20
C ALA A 165 -14.60 10.32 -13.58
N GLY A 166 -15.14 11.53 -13.80
CA GLY A 166 -16.37 12.01 -13.17
C GLY A 166 -16.35 13.46 -12.66
N GLY A 167 -15.29 14.23 -12.85
CA GLY A 167 -15.35 15.68 -12.59
C GLY A 167 -15.51 16.10 -11.12
N ILE A 168 -15.42 15.18 -10.16
CA ILE A 168 -15.35 15.53 -8.75
C ILE A 168 -13.90 15.92 -8.43
N LYS A 169 -13.66 17.23 -8.38
CA LYS A 169 -12.49 17.81 -7.73
C LYS A 169 -12.76 17.81 -6.22
N ALA A 170 -11.83 17.24 -5.44
CA ALA A 170 -11.70 17.52 -4.02
C ALA A 170 -10.83 18.75 -3.81
#